data_AF-A0A8T6WXT3-F1
#
_entry.id   AF-A0A8T6WXT3-F1
#
_cell.length_a   1.000
_cell.length_b   1.000
_cell.length_c   1.000
_cell.angle_alpha   90.00
_cell.angle_beta   90.00
_cell.angle_gamma   90.00
#
_symmetry.space_group_name_H-M   'P 1'
#
loop_
_entity.id
_entity.type
_entity.pdbx_description
1 polymer ?
#
loop_
_entity_poly.entity_id
_entity_poly.type
_entity_poly.pdbx_seq_one_letter_code
_entity_poly.pdbx_strand_id
1 'polypeptide(L)'
;MTSLYYGPQRASKLVEMVQENLEVSEPTVYGVLQDLAERGFVEKVVRSRRNVTYKLTDSGRDLIQREHFDAIGDIMSLIKSAKRKREL
;
A
#
# COMPACT_ATOMS: atom_id res chain seq x y z
N MET A 1 6.67 12.11 6.19
CA MET A 1 5.61 11.15 5.82
C MET A 1 5.52 11.11 4.30
N THR A 2 6.14 10.11 3.70
CA THR A 2 6.13 9.88 2.25
C THR A 2 5.09 8.80 2.01
N SER A 3 4.00 9.09 1.31
CA SER A 3 3.00 8.07 0.99
C SER A 3 2.47 8.28 -0.40
N LEU A 4 2.33 7.17 -1.14
CA LEU A 4 1.76 7.15 -2.48
C LEU A 4 0.30 7.66 -2.50
N TYR A 5 -0.38 7.61 -1.35
CA TYR A 5 -1.72 8.13 -1.16
C TYR A 5 -1.83 9.63 -1.47
N TYR A 6 -0.83 10.42 -1.04
CA TYR A 6 -0.87 11.88 -1.13
C TYR A 6 -0.29 12.44 -2.44
N GLY A 7 0.23 11.59 -3.33
CA GLY A 7 0.71 12.02 -4.64
C GLY A 7 1.80 11.12 -5.22
N PRO A 8 2.29 11.46 -6.43
CA PRO A 8 3.34 10.70 -7.08
C PRO A 8 4.63 10.67 -6.25
N GLN A 9 5.25 9.50 -6.15
CA GLN A 9 6.49 9.30 -5.39
C GLN A 9 7.59 8.72 -6.26
N ARG A 10 8.84 9.11 -5.98
CA ARG A 10 10.01 8.51 -6.64
C ARG A 10 10.15 7.06 -6.22
N ALA A 11 10.50 6.19 -7.17
CA ALA A 11 10.72 4.78 -6.91
C ALA A 11 11.73 4.55 -5.78
N SER A 12 12.85 5.26 -5.79
CA SER A 12 13.89 5.16 -4.75
C SER A 12 13.37 5.51 -3.35
N LYS A 13 12.45 6.47 -3.24
CA LYS A 13 11.85 6.86 -1.95
C LYS A 13 10.81 5.86 -1.45
N LEU A 14 10.09 5.21 -2.35
CA LEU A 14 9.19 4.11 -1.98
C LEU A 14 9.98 2.89 -1.53
N VAL A 15 11.07 2.55 -2.22
CA VAL A 15 11.97 1.46 -1.84
C VAL A 15 12.56 1.69 -0.46
N GLU A 16 13.20 2.84 -0.25
CA GLU A 16 13.79 3.22 1.05
C GLU A 16 12.77 3.07 2.19
N MET A 17 11.58 3.66 2.02
CA MET A 17 10.50 3.58 3.01
C MET A 17 10.05 2.13 3.26
N VAL A 18 9.85 1.33 2.22
CA VAL A 18 9.39 -0.06 2.38
C VAL A 18 10.46 -0.88 3.09
N GLN A 19 11.74 -0.75 2.73
CA GLN A 19 12.83 -1.48 3.36
C GLN A 19 13.04 -1.09 4.84
N GLU A 20 12.79 0.17 5.20
CA GLU A 20 12.85 0.63 6.59
C GLU A 20 11.73 0.04 7.46
N ASN A 21 10.57 -0.26 6.88
CA ASN A 21 9.39 -0.72 7.63
C ASN A 21 9.14 -2.23 7.50
N LEU A 22 9.64 -2.84 6.44
CA LEU A 22 9.48 -4.24 6.09
C LEU A 22 10.86 -4.77 5.70
N GLU A 23 11.33 -5.83 6.36
CA GLU A 23 12.64 -6.46 6.10
C GLU A 23 12.65 -7.22 4.75
N VAL A 24 12.47 -6.48 3.66
CA VAL A 24 12.40 -6.99 2.29
C VAL A 24 13.52 -6.43 1.44
N SER A 25 13.95 -7.20 0.44
CA SER A 25 15.01 -6.75 -0.47
C SER A 25 14.47 -5.74 -1.50
N GLU A 26 15.34 -4.84 -1.97
CA GLU A 26 15.02 -3.86 -3.01
C GLU A 26 14.42 -4.51 -4.29
N PRO A 27 14.96 -5.63 -4.82
CA PRO A 27 14.35 -6.32 -5.96
C PRO A 27 12.90 -6.76 -5.71
N THR A 28 12.58 -7.22 -4.50
CA THR A 28 11.21 -7.59 -4.13
C THR A 28 10.28 -6.39 -4.19
N VAL A 29 10.71 -5.23 -3.70
CA VAL A 29 9.90 -4.00 -3.76
C VAL A 29 9.63 -3.60 -5.22
N TYR A 30 10.63 -3.67 -6.09
CA TYR A 30 10.42 -3.38 -7.52
C TYR A 30 9.50 -4.40 -8.20
N GLY A 31 9.60 -5.68 -7.85
CA GLY A 31 8.68 -6.71 -8.34
C GLY A 31 7.24 -6.41 -7.96
N VAL A 32 6.98 -6.07 -6.70
CA VAL A 32 5.65 -5.69 -6.24
C VAL A 32 5.14 -4.41 -6.93
N LEU A 33 5.99 -3.39 -7.10
CA LEU A 33 5.60 -2.18 -7.82
C LEU A 33 5.26 -2.45 -9.28
N GLN A 34 5.95 -3.40 -9.92
CA GLN A 34 5.63 -3.84 -11.27
C GLN A 34 4.30 -4.58 -11.31
N ASP A 35 4.09 -5.56 -10.43
CA ASP A 35 2.83 -6.32 -10.34
C ASP A 35 1.62 -5.41 -10.10
N LEU A 36 1.76 -4.43 -9.20
CA LEU A 36 0.71 -3.44 -8.94
C LEU A 36 0.43 -2.56 -10.16
N ALA A 37 1.46 -2.27 -10.97
CA ALA A 37 1.31 -1.50 -12.19
C ALA A 37 0.61 -2.31 -13.30
N GLU A 38 1.00 -3.58 -13.46
CA GLU A 38 0.37 -4.50 -14.40
C GLU A 38 -1.11 -4.76 -14.08
N ARG A 39 -1.46 -4.77 -12.78
CA ARG A 39 -2.84 -4.87 -12.30
C ARG A 39 -3.61 -3.53 -12.36
N GLY A 40 -2.95 -2.44 -12.75
CA GLY A 40 -3.56 -1.13 -12.91
C GLY A 40 -3.87 -0.39 -11.60
N PHE A 41 -3.28 -0.78 -10.47
CA PHE A 41 -3.46 -0.09 -9.18
C PHE A 41 -2.49 1.08 -8.99
N VAL A 42 -1.35 1.03 -9.66
CA VAL A 42 -0.40 2.14 -9.72
C VAL A 42 0.00 2.42 -11.16
N GLU A 43 0.33 3.66 -11.47
CA GLU A 43 0.86 4.04 -12.78
C GLU A 43 2.33 4.41 -12.64
N LYS A 44 3.18 3.77 -13.46
CA LYS A 44 4.62 4.05 -13.56
C LYS A 44 4.85 5.17 -14.58
N VAL A 45 5.33 6.31 -14.10
CA VAL A 45 5.68 7.47 -14.94
C VAL A 45 7.20 7.54 -15.06
N VAL A 46 7.71 7.34 -16.28
CA VAL A 46 9.15 7.37 -16.60
C VAL A 46 9.48 8.67 -17.32
N ARG A 47 10.22 9.57 -16.65
CA ARG A 47 10.76 10.79 -17.27
C ARG A 47 12.18 10.59 -17.80
N SER A 48 12.96 9.76 -17.13
CA SER A 48 14.29 9.31 -17.57
C SER A 48 14.68 8.03 -16.85
N ARG A 49 15.78 7.37 -17.24
CA ARG A 49 16.27 6.14 -16.58
C ARG A 49 16.44 6.31 -15.06
N ARG A 50 16.80 7.52 -14.59
CA ARG A 50 16.97 7.84 -13.16
C ARG A 50 15.75 8.51 -12.54
N ASN A 51 14.75 8.87 -13.33
CA ASN A 51 13.58 9.61 -12.87
C ASN A 51 12.32 8.81 -13.19
N VAL A 52 12.09 7.83 -12.30
CA VAL A 52 10.91 6.97 -12.31
C VAL A 52 10.08 7.31 -11.08
N THR A 53 8.81 7.61 -11.31
CA THR A 53 7.82 7.88 -10.27
C THR A 53 6.63 6.94 -10.40
N TYR A 54 5.98 6.63 -9.30
CA TYR A 54 4.73 5.90 -9.26
C TYR A 54 3.64 6.80 -8.70
N LYS A 55 2.40 6.63 -9.16
CA LYS A 55 1.20 7.27 -8.56
C LYS A 55 0.09 6.24 -8.43
N LEU A 56 -0.80 6.39 -7.44
CA LEU A 56 -2.01 5.59 -7.38
C LEU A 56 -2.97 5.96 -8.52
N THR A 57 -3.58 4.94 -9.09
CA THR A 57 -4.76 5.08 -9.95
C THR A 57 -6.02 5.17 -9.09
N ASP A 58 -7.16 5.48 -9.70
CA ASP A 58 -8.45 5.50 -8.99
C ASP A 58 -8.78 4.10 -8.44
N SER A 59 -8.57 3.05 -9.22
CA SER A 59 -8.77 1.66 -8.77
C SER A 59 -7.84 1.28 -7.60
N GLY A 60 -6.60 1.79 -7.58
CA GLY A 60 -5.68 1.61 -6.47
C GLY A 60 -6.13 2.33 -5.19
N ARG A 61 -6.73 3.52 -5.32
CA ARG A 61 -7.34 4.24 -4.19
C ARG A 61 -8.54 3.48 -3.63
N ASP A 62 -9.41 2.98 -4.50
CA ASP A 62 -10.58 2.20 -4.11
C ASP A 62 -10.20 0.88 -3.42
N LEU A 63 -9.10 0.26 -3.84
CA LEU A 63 -8.55 -0.92 -3.17
C LEU A 63 -8.10 -0.59 -1.74
N ILE A 64 -7.27 0.45 -1.57
CA ILE A 64 -6.79 0.88 -0.25
C ILE A 64 -7.95 1.22 0.69
N GLN A 65 -8.97 1.92 0.18
CA GLN A 65 -10.16 2.24 0.98
C GLN A 65 -10.90 0.98 1.42
N ARG A 66 -11.13 0.02 0.51
CA ARG A 66 -11.79 -1.26 0.85
C ARG A 66 -11.03 -2.02 1.92
N GLU A 67 -9.74 -2.24 1.74
CA GLU A 67 -8.89 -2.92 2.72
C GLU A 67 -8.90 -2.21 4.09
N HIS A 68 -8.94 -0.87 4.10
CA HIS A 68 -9.04 -0.10 5.33
C HIS A 68 -10.38 -0.32 6.05
N PHE A 69 -11.50 -0.29 5.32
CA PHE A 69 -12.82 -0.55 5.89
C PHE A 69 -12.97 -1.99 6.38
N ASP A 70 -12.44 -2.96 5.64
CA ASP A 70 -12.48 -4.38 6.01
C ASP A 70 -11.70 -4.62 7.30
N ALA A 71 -10.49 -4.05 7.42
CA ALA A 71 -9.70 -4.13 8.65
C ALA A 71 -10.42 -3.52 9.87
N ILE A 72 -11.12 -2.39 9.69
CA ILE A 72 -11.96 -1.80 10.75
C ILE A 72 -13.10 -2.74 11.13
N GLY A 73 -13.77 -3.34 10.15
CA GLY A 73 -14.84 -4.32 10.36
C GLY A 73 -14.38 -5.51 11.20
N ASP A 74 -13.21 -6.07 10.88
CA ASP A 74 -12.62 -7.19 11.60
C ASP A 74 -12.29 -6.84 13.05
N ILE A 75 -11.68 -5.67 13.30
CA ILE A 75 -11.39 -5.20 14.66
C ILE A 75 -12.67 -5.05 15.47
N MET A 76 -13.72 -4.45 14.88
CA MET A 76 -15.01 -4.27 15.55
C MET A 76 -15.68 -5.61 15.89
N SER A 77 -15.56 -6.59 14.99
CA SER A 77 -16.06 -7.96 15.21
C SER A 77 -15.34 -8.65 16.37
N LEU A 78 -14.01 -8.52 16.44
CA LEU A 78 -13.19 -9.05 17.53
C LEU A 78 -13.54 -8.40 18.87
N ILE A 79 -13.72 -7.07 18.91
CA ILE A 79 -14.14 -6.35 20.13
C ILE A 79 -15.50 -6.84 20.61
N LYS A 80 -16.48 -6.97 19.70
CA LYS A 80 -17.83 -7.44 20.04
C LYS A 80 -17.80 -8.87 20.60
N SER A 81 -16.99 -9.74 19.99
CA SER A 81 -16.81 -11.13 20.44
C SER A 81 -16.13 -11.20 21.81
N ALA A 82 -15.11 -10.39 22.04
CA ALA A 82 -14.42 -10.30 23.32
C ALA A 82 -15.32 -9.75 24.44
N LYS A 83 -16.20 -8.79 24.13
CA LYS A 83 -17.19 -8.27 25.08
C LYS A 83 -18.21 -9.36 25.46
N ARG A 84 -18.78 -10.06 24.48
CA ARG A 84 -19.74 -11.16 24.72
C ARG A 84 -19.15 -12.28 25.58
N LYS A 85 -17.85 -12.57 25.46
CA LYS A 85 -17.16 -13.58 26.29
C LYS A 85 -16.98 -13.17 27.76
N ARG A 86 -17.02 -11.87 28.10
CA ARG A 86 -16.92 -11.39 29.49
C ARG A 86 -18.27 -11.33 30.22
N GLU A 87 -19.37 -11.39 29.47
CA GLU A 87 -20.74 -11.35 30.00
C GLU A 87 -21.30 -12.77 30.27
N LEU A 88 -20.50 -13.81 30.03
CA LEU A 88 -20.76 -15.23 30.31
C LEU A 88 -19.77 -15.74 31.37
#